data_AF-A0A8I1QB65-F1
#
_entry.id   AF-A0A8I1QB65-F1
#
_cell.length_a   1.000
_cell.length_b   1.000
_cell.length_c   1.000
_cell.angle_alpha   90.00
_cell.angle_beta   90.00
_cell.angle_gamma   90.00
#
_symmetry.space_group_name_H-M   'P 1'
#
loop_
_entity.id
_entity.type
_entity.pdbx_description
1 polymer ?
#
loop_
_entity_poly.entity_id
_entity_poly.type
_entity_poly.pdbx_seq_one_letter_code
_entity_poly.pdbx_strand_id
1 'polypeptide(L)'
;MQQAKILDRTSGFFFFLGFIISKLQYIPLVNIATIFRFLGLGVLLTGYGFSFTAHLHLGDHEPLRAKWYGFAKMKIQFILSSVIGFAATCVNVGAIFLPALFPPAAWLLMVGNLFWSIGEYHKFKNPSPQQDDFCPHYQEHYFLYSTLTTTISFVTALAATLIFLLPIYTIPIMVSSVLVCCGLGIFAAENWIIANFSPSKKGISGMPDSSSHIEMIKTFNADSKLTSNPSKEFEAAPQDNHHHSVIISPKKSDIQRFDTPDKASSPAQSSL
;
A
#
# COMPACT_ATOMS: atom_id res chain seq x y z
N MET A 1 3.30 3.82 -18.47
CA MET A 1 3.59 3.79 -17.02
C MET A 1 3.74 5.18 -16.40
N GLN A 2 4.50 6.11 -16.99
CA GLN A 2 4.72 7.44 -16.41
C GLN A 2 3.44 8.29 -16.28
N GLN A 3 2.56 8.25 -17.29
CA GLN A 3 1.24 8.92 -17.23
C GLN A 3 0.35 8.36 -16.10
N ALA A 4 0.34 7.04 -15.89
CA ALA A 4 -0.40 6.40 -14.80
C ALA A 4 0.13 6.81 -13.41
N LYS A 5 1.46 6.90 -13.25
CA LYS A 5 2.09 7.38 -12.01
C LYS A 5 1.74 8.85 -11.71
N ILE A 6 1.70 9.71 -12.73
CA ILE A 6 1.31 11.11 -12.58
C ILE A 6 -0.17 11.20 -12.18
N LEU A 7 -1.05 10.46 -12.85
CA LEU A 7 -2.47 10.42 -12.54
C LEU A 7 -2.74 9.89 -11.12
N ASP A 8 -2.06 8.84 -10.70
CA ASP A 8 -2.19 8.26 -9.36
C ASP A 8 -1.78 9.26 -8.28
N ARG A 9 -0.61 9.90 -8.43
CA ARG A 9 -0.13 10.94 -7.52
C ARG A 9 -1.08 12.14 -7.46
N THR A 10 -1.57 12.58 -8.62
CA THR A 10 -2.53 13.68 -8.72
C THR A 10 -3.84 13.28 -8.04
N SER A 11 -4.34 12.07 -8.25
CA SER A 11 -5.56 11.57 -7.60
C SER A 11 -5.44 11.54 -6.08
N GLY A 12 -4.29 11.10 -5.55
CA GLY A 12 -4.00 11.15 -4.12
C GLY A 12 -4.02 12.59 -3.56
N PHE A 13 -3.54 13.57 -4.32
CA PHE A 13 -3.66 14.98 -3.94
C PHE A 13 -5.11 15.48 -3.96
N PHE A 14 -5.90 15.13 -4.98
CA PHE A 14 -7.32 15.46 -5.04
C PHE A 14 -8.10 14.82 -3.90
N PHE A 15 -7.82 13.57 -3.52
CA PHE A 15 -8.46 12.95 -2.36
C PHE A 15 -8.11 13.64 -1.05
N PHE A 16 -6.84 13.99 -0.86
CA PHE A 16 -6.41 14.71 0.34
C PHE A 16 -7.04 16.12 0.41
N LEU A 17 -7.06 16.85 -0.71
CA LEU A 17 -7.68 18.16 -0.80
C LEU A 17 -9.20 18.08 -0.58
N GLY A 18 -9.85 17.09 -1.19
CA GLY A 18 -11.28 16.81 -0.99
C GLY A 18 -11.60 16.48 0.46
N PHE A 19 -10.74 15.71 1.14
CA PHE A 19 -10.84 15.45 2.57
C PHE A 19 -10.78 16.76 3.38
N ILE A 20 -9.79 17.63 3.16
CA ILE A 20 -9.69 18.91 3.87
C ILE A 20 -10.94 19.76 3.62
N ILE A 21 -11.31 19.96 2.35
CA ILE A 21 -12.47 20.77 1.96
C ILE A 21 -13.76 20.22 2.60
N SER A 22 -13.91 18.90 2.68
CA SER A 22 -15.06 18.26 3.31
C SER A 22 -15.13 18.49 4.83
N LYS A 23 -14.04 18.89 5.49
CA LYS A 23 -14.04 19.29 6.90
C LYS A 23 -14.37 20.77 7.08
N LEU A 24 -14.06 21.63 6.10
CA LEU A 24 -14.44 23.05 6.14
C LEU A 24 -15.97 23.27 6.08
N GLN A 25 -16.74 22.28 5.62
CA GLN A 25 -18.21 22.35 5.63
C GLN A 25 -18.82 22.42 7.05
N TYR A 26 -18.06 22.09 8.10
CA TYR A 26 -18.55 22.15 9.49
C TYR A 26 -18.41 23.54 10.14
N ILE A 27 -17.91 24.54 9.41
CA ILE A 27 -17.91 25.94 9.86
C ILE A 27 -19.38 26.40 9.96
N PRO A 28 -19.80 27.07 11.05
CA PRO A 28 -21.19 27.45 11.31
C PRO A 28 -21.67 28.65 10.45
N LEU A 29 -21.43 28.59 9.14
CA LEU A 29 -21.85 29.57 8.14
C LEU A 29 -22.56 28.81 7.02
N VAL A 30 -23.89 28.77 7.06
CA VAL A 30 -24.74 27.87 6.25
C VAL A 30 -24.44 27.94 4.74
N ASN A 31 -24.27 29.15 4.20
CA ASN A 31 -23.98 29.36 2.78
C ASN A 31 -22.58 28.87 2.40
N ILE A 32 -21.60 29.12 3.26
CA ILE A 32 -20.20 28.74 3.06
C ILE A 32 -20.04 27.22 3.20
N ALA A 33 -20.74 26.61 4.16
CA ALA A 33 -20.78 25.16 4.36
C ALA A 33 -21.31 24.44 3.12
N THR A 34 -22.37 24.98 2.50
CA THR A 34 -22.96 24.41 1.28
C THR A 34 -21.99 24.47 0.10
N ILE A 35 -21.29 25.61 -0.08
CA ILE A 35 -20.28 25.77 -1.14
C ILE A 35 -19.13 24.76 -0.94
N PHE A 36 -18.60 24.64 0.28
CA PHE A 36 -17.52 23.69 0.57
C PHE A 36 -17.98 22.23 0.40
N ARG A 37 -19.24 21.92 0.68
CA ARG A 37 -19.80 20.59 0.42
C ARG A 37 -19.81 20.26 -1.07
N PHE A 38 -20.28 21.17 -1.92
CA PHE A 38 -20.26 20.97 -3.38
C PHE A 38 -18.83 20.93 -3.93
N LEU A 39 -17.96 21.83 -3.47
CA LEU A 39 -16.57 21.86 -3.89
C LEU A 39 -15.84 20.58 -3.50
N GLY A 40 -16.05 20.08 -2.28
CA GLY A 40 -15.48 18.82 -1.80
C GLY A 40 -15.97 17.62 -2.61
N LEU A 41 -17.28 17.56 -2.91
CA LEU A 41 -17.83 16.51 -3.78
C LEU A 41 -17.26 16.58 -5.20
N GLY A 42 -17.12 17.77 -5.78
CA GLY A 42 -16.52 17.95 -7.10
C GLY A 42 -15.06 17.50 -7.16
N VAL A 43 -14.27 17.86 -6.13
CA VAL A 43 -12.85 17.46 -5.98
C VAL A 43 -12.71 15.94 -5.77
N LEU A 44 -13.64 15.31 -5.04
CA LEU A 44 -13.67 13.85 -4.89
C LEU A 44 -14.05 13.15 -6.20
N LEU A 45 -15.00 13.71 -6.95
CA LEU A 45 -15.43 13.16 -8.24
C LEU A 45 -14.29 13.17 -9.26
N THR A 46 -13.53 14.27 -9.33
CA THR A 46 -12.33 14.35 -10.19
C THR A 46 -11.22 13.42 -9.69
N GLY A 47 -11.03 13.30 -8.37
CA GLY A 47 -10.12 12.32 -7.76
C GLY A 47 -10.42 10.89 -8.21
N TYR A 48 -11.66 10.43 -8.05
CA TYR A 48 -12.08 9.10 -8.49
C TYR A 48 -11.97 8.91 -10.01
N GLY A 49 -12.25 9.93 -10.81
CA GLY A 49 -12.05 9.89 -12.26
C GLY A 49 -10.57 9.69 -12.65
N PHE A 50 -9.67 10.41 -12.00
CA PHE A 50 -8.22 10.24 -12.19
C PHE A 50 -7.71 8.90 -11.67
N SER A 51 -8.20 8.42 -10.52
CA SER A 51 -7.84 7.09 -10.03
C SER A 51 -8.33 5.99 -10.96
N PHE A 52 -9.57 6.05 -11.44
CA PHE A 52 -10.09 5.08 -12.39
C PHE A 52 -9.24 5.00 -13.66
N THR A 53 -8.93 6.16 -14.24
CA THR A 53 -8.06 6.23 -15.43
C THR A 53 -6.62 5.80 -15.14
N ALA A 54 -6.07 6.09 -13.95
CA ALA A 54 -4.76 5.58 -13.52
C ALA A 54 -4.75 4.06 -13.46
N HIS A 55 -5.78 3.47 -12.84
CA HIS A 55 -5.89 2.04 -12.60
C HIS A 55 -6.14 1.26 -13.89
N LEU A 56 -6.80 1.84 -14.91
CA LEU A 56 -6.91 1.23 -16.23
C LEU A 56 -5.55 0.99 -16.88
N HIS A 57 -4.56 1.85 -16.61
CA HIS A 57 -3.21 1.77 -17.16
C HIS A 57 -2.24 1.00 -16.25
N LEU A 58 -2.72 0.44 -15.14
CA LEU A 58 -1.92 -0.43 -14.29
C LEU A 58 -1.65 -1.76 -15.02
N GLY A 59 -0.40 -2.23 -14.92
CA GLY A 59 0.00 -3.53 -15.44
C GLY A 59 -0.71 -4.66 -14.69
N ASP A 60 -1.02 -5.74 -15.40
CA ASP A 60 -1.67 -6.90 -14.81
C ASP A 60 -0.72 -7.61 -13.84
N HIS A 61 -1.19 -7.77 -12.60
CA HIS A 61 -0.52 -8.54 -11.56
C HIS A 61 -1.26 -9.85 -11.37
N GLU A 62 -0.51 -10.95 -11.34
CA GLU A 62 -1.06 -12.28 -11.06
C GLU A 62 -1.74 -12.29 -9.68
N PRO A 63 -2.99 -12.78 -9.59
CA PRO A 63 -3.68 -12.87 -8.32
C PRO A 63 -3.11 -14.01 -7.47
N LEU A 64 -2.71 -13.70 -6.24
CA LEU A 64 -2.29 -14.70 -5.25
C LEU A 64 -3.51 -15.39 -4.61
N ARG A 65 -4.21 -16.26 -5.36
CA ARG A 65 -5.48 -16.90 -4.95
C ARG A 65 -5.43 -17.66 -3.62
N ALA A 66 -4.24 -18.09 -3.17
CA ALA A 66 -4.02 -18.74 -1.88
C ALA A 66 -4.06 -17.77 -0.68
N LYS A 67 -4.19 -16.47 -0.92
CA LYS A 67 -4.24 -15.42 0.11
C LYS A 67 -5.58 -14.71 0.08
N TRP A 68 -6.09 -14.32 1.24
CA TRP A 68 -7.38 -13.64 1.39
C TRP A 68 -7.49 -12.34 0.56
N TYR A 69 -6.36 -11.64 0.36
CA TYR A 69 -6.28 -10.42 -0.43
C TYR A 69 -6.07 -10.65 -1.94
N GLY A 70 -5.88 -11.90 -2.37
CA GLY A 70 -5.63 -12.27 -3.77
C GLY A 70 -6.86 -12.78 -4.52
N PHE A 71 -8.07 -12.48 -4.04
CA PHE A 71 -9.33 -12.89 -4.67
C PHE A 71 -9.52 -12.31 -6.08
N ALA A 72 -8.87 -11.18 -6.39
CA ALA A 72 -8.88 -10.54 -7.69
C ALA A 72 -7.48 -9.99 -8.02
N LYS A 73 -7.25 -9.68 -9.30
CA LYS A 73 -6.04 -8.93 -9.71
C LYS A 73 -6.04 -7.58 -8.99
N MET A 74 -4.86 -7.12 -8.56
CA MET A 74 -4.69 -5.83 -7.87
C MET A 74 -5.34 -4.67 -8.64
N LYS A 75 -5.15 -4.65 -9.97
CA LYS A 75 -5.83 -3.72 -10.89
C LYS A 75 -7.34 -3.68 -10.73
N ILE A 76 -7.98 -4.85 -10.62
CA ILE A 76 -9.44 -4.96 -10.50
C ILE A 76 -9.91 -4.43 -9.15
N GLN A 77 -9.16 -4.67 -8.06
CA GLN A 77 -9.48 -4.15 -6.73
C GLN A 77 -9.50 -2.62 -6.72
N PHE A 78 -8.48 -2.01 -7.33
CA PHE A 78 -8.37 -0.57 -7.47
C PHE A 78 -9.42 0.05 -8.40
N ILE A 79 -9.74 -0.61 -9.53
CA ILE A 79 -10.83 -0.20 -10.42
C ILE A 79 -12.18 -0.27 -9.69
N LEU A 80 -12.45 -1.37 -8.99
CA LEU A 80 -13.70 -1.57 -8.26
C LEU A 80 -13.87 -0.51 -7.17
N SER A 81 -12.80 -0.23 -6.41
CA SER A 81 -12.79 0.87 -5.46
C SER A 81 -13.15 2.21 -6.11
N SER A 82 -12.55 2.52 -7.25
CA SER A 82 -12.78 3.78 -7.95
C SER A 82 -14.22 3.91 -8.44
N VAL A 83 -14.79 2.84 -8.99
CA VAL A 83 -16.18 2.80 -9.48
C VAL A 83 -17.17 2.93 -8.32
N ILE A 84 -16.94 2.20 -7.22
CA ILE A 84 -17.79 2.27 -6.02
C ILE A 84 -17.72 3.66 -5.38
N GLY A 85 -16.52 4.25 -5.27
CA GLY A 85 -16.34 5.60 -4.74
C GLY A 85 -16.99 6.68 -5.60
N PHE A 86 -16.92 6.54 -6.93
CA PHE A 86 -17.65 7.40 -7.86
C PHE A 86 -19.16 7.28 -7.66
N ALA A 87 -19.71 6.05 -7.62
CA ALA A 87 -21.12 5.81 -7.38
C ALA A 87 -21.57 6.38 -6.01
N ALA A 88 -20.79 6.18 -4.95
CA ALA A 88 -21.03 6.75 -3.63
C ALA A 88 -21.14 8.27 -3.68
N THR A 89 -20.24 8.92 -4.44
CA THR A 89 -20.24 10.38 -4.62
C THR A 89 -21.51 10.85 -5.33
N CYS A 90 -21.95 10.15 -6.39
CA CYS A 90 -23.21 10.45 -7.09
C CYS A 90 -24.43 10.28 -6.16
N VAL A 91 -24.49 9.20 -5.36
CA VAL A 91 -25.58 9.00 -4.39
C VAL A 91 -25.56 10.11 -3.33
N ASN A 92 -24.38 10.56 -2.91
CA ASN A 92 -24.23 11.65 -1.93
C ASN A 92 -24.70 13.02 -2.49
N VAL A 93 -24.59 13.26 -3.80
CA VAL A 93 -25.23 14.40 -4.46
C VAL A 93 -26.75 14.25 -4.42
N GLY A 94 -27.28 13.06 -4.71
CA GLY A 94 -28.71 12.76 -4.58
C GLY A 94 -29.24 12.94 -3.15
N ALA A 95 -28.40 12.66 -2.15
CA ALA A 95 -28.74 12.81 -0.72
C ALA A 95 -29.01 14.26 -0.30
N ILE A 96 -28.62 15.25 -1.11
CA ILE A 96 -28.98 16.67 -0.90
C ILE A 96 -30.50 16.86 -1.05
N PHE A 97 -31.11 16.18 -2.02
CA PHE A 97 -32.54 16.25 -2.29
C PHE A 97 -33.34 15.23 -1.48
N LEU A 98 -32.74 14.07 -1.19
CA LEU A 98 -33.35 13.00 -0.41
C LEU A 98 -32.41 12.53 0.71
N PRO A 99 -32.50 13.12 1.92
CA PRO A 99 -31.59 12.81 3.03
C PRO A 99 -31.51 11.33 3.42
N ALA A 100 -32.54 10.54 3.14
CA ALA A 100 -32.57 9.09 3.34
C ALA A 100 -31.47 8.35 2.53
N LEU A 101 -30.89 8.97 1.51
CA LEU A 101 -29.77 8.42 0.74
C LEU A 101 -28.40 8.60 1.43
N PHE A 102 -28.33 9.33 2.54
CA PHE A 102 -27.06 9.58 3.23
C PHE A 102 -26.44 8.30 3.83
N PRO A 103 -27.17 7.45 4.57
CA PRO A 103 -26.63 6.15 5.02
C PRO A 103 -26.12 5.26 3.87
N PRO A 104 -26.87 4.96 2.80
CA PRO A 104 -26.36 4.10 1.74
C PRO A 104 -25.16 4.71 0.99
N ALA A 105 -25.11 6.03 0.81
CA ALA A 105 -23.92 6.68 0.26
C ALA A 105 -22.68 6.46 1.15
N ALA A 106 -22.82 6.60 2.47
CA ALA A 106 -21.73 6.40 3.42
C ALA A 106 -21.23 4.95 3.44
N TRP A 107 -22.14 3.98 3.35
CA TRP A 107 -21.77 2.56 3.25
C TRP A 107 -21.05 2.23 1.94
N LEU A 108 -21.51 2.77 0.80
CA LEU A 108 -20.80 2.62 -0.47
C LEU A 108 -19.38 3.19 -0.39
N LEU A 109 -19.22 4.36 0.21
CA LEU A 109 -17.90 4.98 0.39
C LEU A 109 -16.98 4.10 1.26
N MET A 110 -17.51 3.52 2.35
CA MET A 110 -16.77 2.57 3.18
C MET A 110 -16.33 1.34 2.38
N VAL A 111 -17.23 0.73 1.61
CA VAL A 111 -16.91 -0.44 0.78
C VAL A 111 -15.86 -0.11 -0.28
N GLY A 112 -15.96 1.05 -0.93
CA GLY A 112 -14.97 1.52 -1.89
C GLY A 112 -13.59 1.68 -1.24
N ASN A 113 -13.52 2.26 -0.05
CA ASN A 113 -12.28 2.42 0.71
C ASN A 113 -11.73 1.08 1.22
N LEU A 114 -12.60 0.12 1.56
CA LEU A 114 -12.19 -1.23 1.92
C LEU A 114 -11.48 -1.93 0.75
N PHE A 115 -12.06 -1.90 -0.46
CA PHE A 115 -11.40 -2.47 -1.64
C PHE A 115 -10.07 -1.79 -1.95
N TRP A 116 -9.98 -0.48 -1.76
CA TRP A 116 -8.73 0.27 -1.90
C TRP A 116 -7.68 -0.18 -0.89
N SER A 117 -8.04 -0.24 0.39
CA SER A 117 -7.13 -0.67 1.47
C SER A 117 -6.65 -2.11 1.27
N ILE A 118 -7.51 -3.01 0.77
CA ILE A 118 -7.09 -4.37 0.39
C ILE A 118 -6.10 -4.35 -0.78
N GLY A 119 -6.33 -3.50 -1.79
CA GLY A 119 -5.40 -3.31 -2.90
C GLY A 119 -4.04 -2.80 -2.43
N GLU A 120 -4.01 -1.83 -1.51
CA GLU A 120 -2.76 -1.33 -0.90
C GLU A 120 -2.07 -2.38 -0.03
N TYR A 121 -2.83 -3.20 0.70
CA TYR A 121 -2.27 -4.34 1.44
C TYR A 121 -1.65 -5.37 0.51
N HIS A 122 -2.34 -5.69 -0.59
CA HIS A 122 -1.84 -6.60 -1.61
C HIS A 122 -0.51 -6.07 -2.20
N LYS A 123 -0.46 -4.79 -2.55
CA LYS A 123 0.76 -4.12 -3.03
C LYS A 123 1.88 -4.13 -1.99
N PHE A 124 1.56 -3.96 -0.71
CA PHE A 124 2.53 -4.02 0.38
C PHE A 124 3.11 -5.42 0.60
N LYS A 125 2.28 -6.48 0.50
CA LYS A 125 2.72 -7.87 0.72
C LYS A 125 3.27 -8.56 -0.53
N ASN A 126 2.94 -8.06 -1.70
CA ASN A 126 3.37 -8.61 -2.99
C ASN A 126 3.78 -7.46 -3.93
N PRO A 127 4.93 -6.82 -3.68
CA PRO A 127 5.42 -5.76 -4.55
C PRO A 127 5.64 -6.29 -5.97
N SER A 128 5.32 -5.46 -6.96
CA SER A 128 5.56 -5.82 -8.36
C SER A 128 7.04 -6.03 -8.63
N PRO A 129 7.45 -7.13 -9.29
CA PRO A 129 8.82 -7.27 -9.78
C PRO A 129 9.21 -6.22 -10.82
N GLN A 130 8.23 -5.55 -11.44
CA GLN A 130 8.41 -4.58 -12.51
C GLN A 130 8.42 -3.12 -12.02
N GLN A 131 8.36 -2.90 -10.69
CA GLN A 131 8.42 -1.56 -10.10
C GLN A 131 9.82 -1.28 -9.55
N ASP A 132 10.68 -0.72 -10.40
CA ASP A 132 12.04 -0.27 -10.02
C ASP A 132 12.05 0.79 -8.87
N ASP A 133 10.89 1.41 -8.59
CA ASP A 133 10.73 2.47 -7.58
C ASP A 133 10.01 2.00 -6.30
N PHE A 134 9.88 0.69 -6.04
CA PHE A 134 9.20 0.22 -4.83
C PHE A 134 10.00 0.60 -3.57
N CYS A 135 9.44 1.49 -2.76
CA CYS A 135 9.99 1.87 -1.47
C CYS A 135 9.11 1.25 -0.36
N PRO A 136 9.63 0.29 0.44
CA PRO A 136 8.86 -0.35 1.51
C PRO A 136 8.29 0.64 2.52
N HIS A 137 9.11 1.62 2.93
CA HIS A 137 8.71 2.68 3.86
C HIS A 137 7.57 3.55 3.31
N TYR A 138 7.60 3.89 2.02
CA TYR A 138 6.49 4.61 1.37
C TYR A 138 5.20 3.79 1.43
N GLN A 139 5.27 2.53 1.02
CA GLN A 139 4.10 1.67 0.89
C GLN A 139 3.48 1.35 2.26
N GLU A 140 4.30 1.19 3.30
CA GLU A 140 3.83 0.99 4.67
C GLU A 140 2.98 2.16 5.18
N HIS A 141 3.52 3.39 5.11
CA HIS A 141 2.79 4.58 5.52
C HIS A 141 1.56 4.84 4.66
N TYR A 142 1.63 4.57 3.36
CA TYR A 142 0.48 4.73 2.47
C TYR A 142 -0.61 3.68 2.76
N PHE A 143 -0.23 2.45 3.09
CA PHE A 143 -1.16 1.42 3.54
C PHE A 143 -1.84 1.81 4.86
N LEU A 144 -1.08 2.31 5.85
CA LEU A 144 -1.64 2.83 7.11
C LEU A 144 -2.63 3.98 6.86
N TYR A 145 -2.29 4.92 5.97
CA TYR A 145 -3.20 5.98 5.53
C TYR A 145 -4.51 5.45 4.94
N SER A 146 -4.44 4.47 4.03
CA SER A 146 -5.62 3.87 3.41
C SER A 146 -6.51 3.14 4.45
N THR A 147 -5.89 2.47 5.41
CA THR A 147 -6.56 1.76 6.50
C THR A 147 -7.29 2.75 7.43
N LEU A 148 -6.62 3.82 7.85
CA LEU A 148 -7.22 4.86 8.68
C LEU A 148 -8.40 5.54 7.99
N THR A 149 -8.28 5.81 6.69
CA THR A 149 -9.36 6.41 5.88
C THR A 149 -10.57 5.46 5.74
N THR A 150 -10.32 4.16 5.62
CA THR A 150 -11.36 3.13 5.65
C THR A 150 -12.07 3.11 7.01
N THR A 151 -11.33 3.16 8.12
CA THR A 151 -11.89 3.24 9.47
C THR A 151 -12.74 4.50 9.67
N ILE A 152 -12.27 5.67 9.21
CA ILE A 152 -13.05 6.93 9.24
C ILE A 152 -14.38 6.76 8.48
N SER A 153 -14.33 6.11 7.32
CA SER A 153 -15.53 5.87 6.49
C SER A 153 -16.51 4.92 7.18
N PHE A 154 -16.01 3.91 7.87
CA PHE A 154 -16.82 3.00 8.67
C PHE A 154 -17.51 3.72 9.84
N VAL A 155 -16.76 4.50 10.63
CA VAL A 155 -17.34 5.32 11.72
C VAL A 155 -18.40 6.28 11.19
N THR A 156 -18.16 6.88 10.02
CA THR A 156 -19.11 7.78 9.36
C THR A 156 -20.38 7.05 8.91
N ALA A 157 -20.26 5.85 8.32
CA ALA A 157 -21.41 5.05 7.90
C ALA A 157 -22.27 4.58 9.08
N LEU A 158 -21.64 4.18 10.19
CA LEU A 158 -22.34 3.87 11.43
C LEU A 158 -23.06 5.09 11.99
N ALA A 159 -22.38 6.23 12.08
CA ALA A 159 -22.98 7.47 12.58
C ALA A 159 -24.18 7.90 11.71
N ALA A 160 -24.05 7.86 10.38
CA ALA A 160 -25.12 8.16 9.44
C ALA A 160 -26.35 7.25 9.65
N THR A 161 -26.11 5.95 9.83
CA THR A 161 -27.16 4.96 10.08
C THR A 161 -27.86 5.22 11.41
N LEU A 162 -27.09 5.47 12.48
CA LEU A 162 -27.65 5.75 13.80
C LEU A 162 -28.43 7.05 13.83
N ILE A 163 -27.95 8.12 13.17
CA ILE A 163 -28.69 9.39 13.03
C ILE A 163 -30.02 9.17 12.32
N PHE A 164 -30.02 8.37 11.25
CA PHE A 164 -31.24 8.07 10.50
C PHE A 164 -32.26 7.27 11.33
N LEU A 165 -31.82 6.28 12.09
CA LEU A 165 -32.69 5.45 12.92
C LEU A 165 -33.13 6.13 14.23
N LEU A 166 -32.27 7.00 14.79
CA LEU A 166 -32.42 7.58 16.11
C LEU A 166 -32.20 9.12 16.06
N PRO A 167 -33.10 9.88 15.41
CA PRO A 167 -32.89 11.30 15.15
C PRO A 167 -32.79 12.15 16.44
N ILE A 168 -33.40 11.71 17.54
CA ILE A 168 -33.32 12.39 18.85
C ILE A 168 -31.86 12.47 19.35
N TYR A 169 -31.03 11.47 19.00
CA TYR A 169 -29.62 11.41 19.39
C TYR A 169 -28.67 11.97 18.33
N THR A 170 -29.18 12.72 17.35
CA THR A 170 -28.36 13.25 16.24
C THR A 170 -27.14 14.02 16.73
N ILE A 171 -27.33 14.98 17.64
CA ILE A 171 -26.26 15.83 18.14
C ILE A 171 -25.15 15.03 18.85
N PRO A 172 -25.45 14.17 19.86
CA PRO A 172 -24.39 13.41 20.52
C PRO A 172 -23.67 12.42 19.59
N ILE A 173 -24.39 11.78 18.66
CA ILE A 173 -23.78 10.88 17.65
C ILE A 173 -22.85 11.68 16.73
N MET A 174 -23.29 12.86 16.27
CA MET A 174 -22.49 13.73 15.40
C MET A 174 -21.22 14.22 16.12
N VAL A 175 -21.34 14.69 17.36
CA VAL A 175 -20.19 15.18 18.14
C VAL A 175 -19.17 14.06 18.37
N SER A 176 -19.63 12.90 18.86
CA SER A 176 -18.74 11.76 19.13
C SER A 176 -18.05 11.24 17.86
N SER A 177 -18.80 11.08 16.77
CA SER A 177 -18.23 10.63 15.48
C SER A 177 -17.24 11.63 14.90
N VAL A 178 -17.51 12.94 14.98
CA VAL A 178 -16.58 13.98 14.53
C VAL A 178 -15.29 13.94 15.33
N LEU A 179 -15.35 13.83 16.66
CA LEU A 179 -14.15 13.74 17.50
C LEU A 179 -13.27 12.53 17.14
N VAL A 180 -13.88 11.36 16.99
CA VAL A 180 -13.17 10.13 16.57
C VAL A 180 -12.57 10.30 15.17
N CYS A 181 -13.34 10.81 14.22
CA CYS A 181 -12.88 11.03 12.85
C CYS A 181 -11.78 12.09 12.76
N CYS A 182 -11.78 13.12 13.61
CA CYS A 182 -10.73 14.12 13.68
C CYS A 182 -9.43 13.50 14.18
N GLY A 183 -9.47 12.72 15.26
CA GLY A 183 -8.29 12.02 15.77
C GLY A 183 -7.67 11.09 14.72
N LEU A 184 -8.49 10.21 14.12
CA LEU A 184 -8.04 9.33 13.04
C LEU A 184 -7.56 10.10 11.81
N GLY A 185 -8.20 11.23 11.50
CA GLY A 185 -7.84 12.08 10.37
C GLY A 185 -6.46 12.71 10.50
N ILE A 186 -6.06 13.09 11.72
CA ILE A 186 -4.71 13.61 11.99
C ILE A 186 -3.67 12.52 11.72
N PHE A 187 -3.87 11.31 12.26
CA PHE A 187 -2.97 10.17 12.00
C PHE A 187 -2.92 9.80 10.52
N ALA A 188 -4.06 9.86 9.82
CA ALA A 188 -4.12 9.60 8.39
C ALA A 188 -3.31 10.64 7.60
N ALA A 189 -3.46 11.93 7.94
CA ALA A 189 -2.72 13.01 7.31
C ALA A 189 -1.21 12.89 7.56
N GLU A 190 -0.80 12.57 8.78
CA GLU A 190 0.62 12.34 9.12
C GLU A 190 1.23 11.24 8.24
N ASN A 191 0.57 10.08 8.16
CA ASN A 191 1.03 8.96 7.33
C ASN A 191 1.06 9.31 5.84
N TRP A 192 0.08 10.07 5.35
CA TRP A 192 0.08 10.54 3.96
C TRP A 192 1.23 11.52 3.69
N ILE A 193 1.53 12.43 4.61
CA ILE A 193 2.65 13.38 4.51
C ILE A 193 3.97 12.61 4.50
N ILE A 194 4.17 11.68 5.44
CA ILE A 194 5.39 10.87 5.52
C ILE A 194 5.59 10.09 4.24
N ALA A 195 4.55 9.45 3.71
CA ALA A 195 4.62 8.73 2.44
C ALA A 195 4.99 9.66 1.26
N ASN A 196 4.40 10.86 1.18
CA ASN A 196 4.60 11.71 0.01
C ASN A 196 5.86 12.58 0.05
N PHE A 197 6.31 12.98 1.23
CA PHE A 197 7.38 13.96 1.43
C PHE A 197 8.62 13.43 2.16
N SER A 198 8.63 12.17 2.62
CA SER A 198 9.86 11.61 3.21
C SER A 198 11.04 11.65 2.24
N PRO A 199 12.23 12.09 2.69
CA PRO A 199 13.46 12.10 1.91
C PRO A 199 13.84 10.72 1.33
N SER A 200 13.34 9.64 1.94
CA SER A 200 13.54 8.24 1.51
C SER A 200 13.05 7.95 0.08
N LYS A 201 12.30 8.86 -0.56
CA LYS A 201 11.95 8.78 -1.99
C LYS A 201 13.12 9.10 -2.94
N LYS A 202 14.20 9.73 -2.47
CA LYS A 202 15.27 10.28 -3.36
C LYS A 202 16.62 9.60 -3.28
N GLY A 203 16.73 8.51 -2.55
CA GLY A 203 17.95 7.72 -2.54
C GLY A 203 17.78 6.62 -1.52
N ILE A 204 17.93 5.39 -1.99
CA ILE A 204 18.47 4.23 -1.29
C ILE A 204 18.17 3.03 -2.19
N SER A 205 19.12 2.77 -3.09
CA SER A 205 19.35 1.47 -3.73
C SER A 205 20.20 0.57 -2.82
N GLY A 206 20.18 0.75 -1.50
CA GLY A 206 21.08 0.01 -0.61
C GLY A 206 21.16 0.50 0.83
N MET A 207 20.08 0.35 1.60
CA MET A 207 20.11 0.48 3.06
C MET A 207 19.23 -0.63 3.62
N PRO A 208 19.68 -1.31 4.68
CA PRO A 208 19.16 -2.62 5.04
C PRO A 208 17.72 -2.48 5.47
N ASP A 209 16.92 -3.27 4.77
CA ASP A 209 15.48 -3.26 4.72
C ASP A 209 14.89 -3.81 6.03
N SER A 210 13.62 -3.52 6.26
CA SER A 210 12.78 -4.14 7.31
C SER A 210 12.69 -5.67 7.13
N SER A 211 13.26 -6.20 6.03
CA SER A 211 13.69 -7.58 5.90
C SER A 211 14.70 -8.04 6.96
N SER A 212 15.37 -7.18 7.73
CA SER A 212 16.21 -7.64 8.86
C SER A 212 15.42 -8.46 9.89
N HIS A 213 14.15 -8.13 10.16
CA HIS A 213 13.30 -8.94 11.04
C HIS A 213 12.83 -10.25 10.37
N ILE A 214 12.54 -10.23 9.06
CA ILE A 214 12.09 -11.42 8.33
C ILE A 214 13.26 -12.37 8.02
N GLU A 215 14.44 -11.86 7.71
CA GLU A 215 15.69 -12.61 7.61
C GLU A 215 16.10 -13.14 8.97
N MET A 216 16.08 -12.34 10.05
CA MET A 216 16.39 -12.84 11.39
C MET A 216 15.44 -13.97 11.79
N ILE A 217 14.14 -13.88 11.50
CA ILE A 217 13.19 -14.97 11.74
C ILE A 217 13.46 -16.18 10.84
N LYS A 218 13.89 -15.99 9.58
CA LYS A 218 14.27 -17.09 8.68
C LYS A 218 15.56 -17.78 9.13
N THR A 219 16.57 -17.02 9.55
CA THR A 219 17.85 -17.52 10.07
C THR A 219 17.64 -18.24 11.40
N PHE A 220 16.80 -17.69 12.29
CA PHE A 220 16.46 -18.33 13.56
C PHE A 220 15.68 -19.63 13.36
N ASN A 221 14.76 -19.68 12.39
CA ASN A 221 14.04 -20.92 12.03
C ASN A 221 14.91 -21.93 11.26
N ALA A 222 15.94 -21.48 10.53
CA ALA A 222 16.91 -22.34 9.86
C ALA A 222 17.87 -22.99 10.88
N ASP A 223 18.37 -22.22 11.85
CA ASP A 223 19.21 -22.74 12.95
C ASP A 223 18.44 -23.67 13.90
N SER A 224 17.15 -23.41 14.12
CA SER A 224 16.25 -24.32 14.85
C SER A 224 16.07 -25.68 14.14
N LYS A 225 16.16 -25.72 12.80
CA LYS A 225 16.10 -26.98 12.04
C LYS A 225 17.43 -27.74 12.00
N LEU A 226 18.57 -27.07 12.11
CA LEU A 226 19.87 -27.77 12.23
C LEU A 226 20.10 -28.37 13.63
N THR A 227 19.52 -27.78 14.68
CA THR A 227 19.69 -28.22 16.06
C THR A 227 18.72 -29.32 16.51
N SER A 228 17.79 -29.75 15.64
CA SER A 228 16.77 -30.76 15.96
C SER A 228 17.07 -32.17 15.42
N ASN A 229 18.34 -32.47 15.09
CA ASN A 229 18.76 -33.83 14.74
C ASN A 229 19.68 -34.46 15.81
N PRO A 230 19.14 -34.98 16.92
CA PRO A 230 19.92 -35.74 17.89
C PRO A 230 19.85 -37.22 17.50
N SER A 231 20.76 -37.70 16.66
CA SER A 231 21.16 -39.11 16.63
C SER A 231 22.24 -39.35 15.58
N LYS A 232 23.50 -39.36 16.04
CA LYS A 232 24.47 -40.46 15.87
C LYS A 232 25.85 -39.95 16.27
N GLU A 233 26.06 -39.86 17.57
CA GLU A 233 27.40 -39.91 18.16
C GLU A 233 27.39 -41.13 19.08
N PHE A 234 28.02 -42.23 18.66
CA PHE A 234 28.76 -43.14 19.54
C PHE A 234 29.53 -44.16 18.68
N GLU A 235 30.71 -44.54 19.19
CA GLU A 235 31.75 -45.44 18.65
C GLU A 235 32.75 -44.80 17.67
N ALA A 236 34.06 -44.76 17.93
CA ALA A 236 34.87 -45.20 19.06
C ALA A 236 36.24 -44.49 18.98
N ALA A 237 36.81 -44.13 20.13
CA ALA A 237 38.22 -43.74 20.26
C ALA A 237 39.13 -44.99 20.13
N PRO A 238 40.44 -44.83 19.84
CA PRO A 238 41.38 -44.65 20.97
C PRO A 238 42.55 -43.67 20.72
N GLN A 239 43.23 -43.38 21.85
CA GLN A 239 44.47 -42.62 22.15
C GLN A 239 45.59 -42.72 21.06
N ASP A 240 46.58 -41.82 20.92
CA ASP A 240 47.53 -41.33 21.94
C ASP A 240 48.50 -40.22 21.40
N ASN A 241 49.01 -39.37 22.31
CA ASN A 241 50.27 -38.60 22.40
C ASN A 241 51.02 -37.97 21.17
N HIS A 242 51.25 -36.64 21.21
CA HIS A 242 52.56 -35.96 21.47
C HIS A 242 52.68 -34.52 20.89
N HIS A 243 53.45 -33.69 21.62
CA HIS A 243 53.92 -32.34 21.33
C HIS A 243 54.45 -32.08 19.90
N HIS A 244 54.16 -30.89 19.33
CA HIS A 244 55.19 -29.98 18.80
C HIS A 244 54.61 -28.60 18.41
N SER A 245 55.30 -27.54 18.84
CA SER A 245 55.21 -26.16 18.31
C SER A 245 56.07 -26.01 17.04
N VAL A 246 55.89 -24.88 16.32
CA VAL A 246 56.70 -24.23 15.22
C VAL A 246 55.77 -23.91 14.00
N ILE A 247 55.32 -22.66 13.76
CA ILE A 247 55.95 -21.46 13.12
C ILE A 247 55.89 -21.45 11.56
N ILE A 248 55.26 -20.39 10.98
CA ILE A 248 55.45 -19.73 9.64
C ILE A 248 54.99 -20.54 8.38
N SER A 249 54.33 -20.07 7.30
CA SER A 249 53.95 -18.77 6.68
C SER A 249 52.82 -19.03 5.63
N PRO A 250 52.21 -17.99 5.00
CA PRO A 250 51.13 -18.14 4.00
C PRO A 250 51.64 -18.22 2.54
N LYS A 251 50.89 -18.87 1.65
CA LYS A 251 51.05 -18.84 0.19
C LYS A 251 49.68 -19.12 -0.47
N LYS A 252 48.99 -18.13 -1.06
CA LYS A 252 49.12 -17.46 -2.37
C LYS A 252 48.57 -18.28 -3.56
N SER A 253 47.51 -17.69 -4.15
CA SER A 253 47.06 -17.69 -5.57
C SER A 253 46.56 -18.96 -6.26
N ASP A 254 45.30 -18.91 -6.70
CA ASP A 254 44.80 -19.51 -7.95
C ASP A 254 43.90 -18.46 -8.65
N ILE A 255 44.39 -17.78 -9.69
CA ILE A 255 44.26 -18.07 -11.13
C ILE A 255 42.85 -17.72 -11.68
N GLN A 256 42.78 -16.52 -12.26
CA GLN A 256 41.75 -16.11 -13.23
C GLN A 256 41.98 -16.82 -14.57
N ARG A 257 40.95 -17.47 -15.12
CA ARG A 257 40.91 -17.86 -16.55
C ARG A 257 40.23 -16.73 -17.33
N PHE A 258 40.97 -16.20 -18.31
CA PHE A 258 40.53 -15.21 -19.29
C PHE A 258 40.02 -15.90 -20.55
N ASP A 259 38.93 -15.36 -21.09
CA ASP A 259 38.24 -15.79 -22.30
C ASP A 259 39.07 -15.60 -23.59
N THR A 260 38.93 -16.55 -24.51
CA THR A 260 39.35 -16.47 -25.91
C THR A 260 38.25 -15.85 -26.78
N PRO A 261 38.58 -14.90 -27.69
CA PRO A 261 37.64 -14.46 -28.72
C PRO A 261 37.98 -15.08 -30.08
N ASP A 262 37.06 -15.85 -30.65
CA ASP A 262 37.09 -16.23 -32.06
C ASP A 262 36.31 -15.22 -32.90
N LYS A 263 37.00 -14.62 -33.89
CA LYS A 263 36.48 -13.64 -34.83
C LYS A 263 37.06 -13.91 -36.22
N ALA A 264 36.26 -14.47 -37.12
CA ALA A 264 36.36 -14.44 -38.59
C ALA A 264 35.30 -15.42 -39.11
N SER A 265 34.52 -15.23 -40.17
CA SER A 265 34.48 -14.25 -41.25
C SER A 265 33.15 -14.48 -42.00
N SER A 266 32.54 -13.42 -42.52
CA SER A 266 31.48 -13.47 -43.54
C SER A 266 32.12 -13.20 -44.91
N PRO A 267 31.54 -13.70 -46.01
CA PRO A 267 31.02 -12.73 -46.97
C PRO A 267 29.68 -13.12 -47.65
N ALA A 268 28.89 -12.06 -47.86
CA ALA A 268 28.15 -11.65 -49.07
C ALA A 268 27.14 -12.57 -49.81
N GLN A 269 25.89 -12.08 -49.84
CA GLN A 269 24.99 -11.80 -50.99
C GLN A 269 24.67 -12.88 -52.05
N SER A 270 23.38 -13.20 -52.24
CA SER A 270 22.52 -12.65 -53.34
C SER A 270 21.12 -13.33 -53.38
N SER A 271 20.20 -12.71 -54.14
CA SER A 271 18.82 -13.08 -54.52
C SER A 271 17.68 -12.86 -53.53
N LEU A 272 17.10 -11.64 -53.53
CA LEU A 272 15.87 -11.27 -54.27
C LEU A 272 15.61 -9.77 -54.17
#